data_AF-A0A934DUM5-F1
#
_entry.id   AF-A0A934DUM5-F1
#
_cell.length_a   1.000
_cell.length_b   1.000
_cell.length_c   1.000
_cell.angle_alpha   90.00
_cell.angle_beta   90.00
_cell.angle_gamma   90.00
#
_symmetry.space_group_name_H-M   'P 1'
#
loop_
_entity.id
_entity.type
_entity.pdbx_description
1 polymer ?
#
loop_
_entity_poly.entity_id
_entity_poly.type
_entity_poly.pdbx_seq_one_letter_code
_entity_poly.pdbx_strand_id
1 'polypeptide(L)'
;MPALDHITSCLIVSDADVKASMGCKADSRALIEKMASVARPNQGGARILAVLAKLDGQDWLDGRLRVEIGGDSEVCVLDVLTQLGGGFAERVWPTIAVPVSLDEIRRAVKMQPKFILPLLLKHDRPTRLVLTAASDQRSSSLPPPIIHVGDAAITWGQRPPGSIPTPLVPKIEMAPPRQTPPSAASPRSPTPAPRPAVRAPIPSPADGKDNADFIDDEAVTLRRRDDTPKKG
;
A
#
# COMPACT_ATOMS: atom_id res chain seq x y z
N MET A 1 2.80 23.55 -5.38
CA MET A 1 3.17 22.46 -6.29
C MET A 1 2.13 22.33 -7.39
N PRO A 2 2.20 23.15 -8.46
CA PRO A 2 1.19 23.20 -9.53
C PRO A 2 1.37 22.13 -10.64
N ALA A 3 2.24 21.13 -10.47
CA ALA A 3 2.63 20.21 -11.55
C ALA A 3 1.74 18.97 -11.72
N LEU A 4 0.72 18.77 -10.89
CA LEU A 4 -0.11 17.55 -10.89
C LEU A 4 -1.59 17.81 -11.18
N ASP A 5 -1.97 19.04 -11.49
CA ASP A 5 -3.37 19.43 -11.66
C ASP A 5 -4.00 18.86 -12.93
N HIS A 6 -3.20 18.53 -13.94
CA HIS A 6 -3.66 17.87 -15.17
C HIS A 6 -4.08 16.41 -14.95
N ILE A 7 -3.67 15.80 -13.83
CA ILE A 7 -4.01 14.41 -13.50
C ILE A 7 -5.46 14.37 -12.99
N THR A 8 -6.39 14.15 -13.92
CA THR A 8 -7.84 14.01 -13.63
C THR A 8 -8.27 12.55 -13.48
N SER A 9 -7.42 11.60 -13.86
CA SER A 9 -7.63 10.15 -13.73
C SER A 9 -6.28 9.46 -13.58
N CYS A 10 -6.26 8.33 -12.85
CA CYS A 10 -5.06 7.50 -12.71
C CYS A 10 -4.48 7.05 -14.06
N LEU A 11 -5.32 6.90 -15.09
CA LEU A 11 -4.89 6.47 -16.43
C LEU A 11 -4.09 7.52 -17.21
N ILE A 12 -4.24 8.81 -16.88
CA ILE A 12 -3.60 9.92 -17.60
C ILE A 12 -2.16 10.17 -17.12
N VAL A 13 -1.79 9.61 -15.97
CA VAL A 13 -0.44 9.75 -15.39
C VAL A 13 0.61 9.27 -16.39
N SER A 14 1.43 10.20 -16.89
CA SER A 14 2.46 9.91 -17.87
C SER A 14 3.75 9.41 -17.20
N ASP A 15 4.62 8.75 -17.97
CA ASP A 15 5.94 8.37 -17.47
C ASP A 15 6.81 9.58 -17.11
N ALA A 16 6.55 10.74 -17.73
CA ALA A 16 7.21 12.00 -17.40
C ALA A 16 6.80 12.49 -16.00
N ASP A 17 5.51 12.41 -15.65
CA ASP A 17 5.00 12.77 -14.31
C ASP A 17 5.62 11.87 -13.23
N VAL A 18 5.68 10.56 -13.51
CA VAL A 18 6.30 9.58 -12.62
C VAL A 18 7.77 9.92 -12.44
N LYS A 19 8.54 10.06 -13.52
CA LYS A 19 9.97 10.36 -13.47
C LYS A 19 10.27 11.66 -12.73
N ALA A 20 9.48 12.72 -12.98
CA ALA A 20 9.64 14.01 -12.31
C ALA A 20 9.42 13.89 -10.79
N SER A 21 8.49 13.03 -10.36
CA SER A 21 8.12 12.87 -8.95
C SER A 21 9.05 11.93 -8.18
N MET A 22 9.79 11.02 -8.83
CA MET A 22 10.63 10.03 -8.14
C MET A 22 11.88 10.64 -7.47
N GLY A 23 12.33 11.81 -7.94
CA GLY A 23 13.59 12.42 -7.47
C GLY A 23 13.61 12.82 -6.00
N CYS A 24 12.45 12.95 -5.35
CA CYS A 24 12.40 13.18 -3.91
C CYS A 24 11.21 12.49 -3.23
N LYS A 25 11.35 12.31 -1.92
CA LYS A 25 10.34 11.69 -1.06
C LYS A 25 9.03 12.51 -1.01
N ALA A 26 9.10 13.83 -1.00
CA ALA A 26 7.89 14.65 -0.91
C ALA A 26 7.04 14.60 -2.19
N ASP A 27 7.68 14.67 -3.36
CA ASP A 27 7.00 14.74 -4.65
C ASP A 27 6.38 13.40 -5.05
N SER A 28 7.10 12.30 -4.81
CA SER A 28 6.60 10.94 -5.05
C SER A 28 5.35 10.64 -4.22
N ARG A 29 5.34 11.08 -2.95
CA ARG A 29 4.14 11.03 -2.11
C ARG A 29 3.00 11.87 -2.69
N ALA A 30 3.27 13.11 -3.07
CA ALA A 30 2.26 14.02 -3.62
C ALA A 30 1.61 13.44 -4.89
N LEU A 31 2.39 12.79 -5.76
CA LEU A 31 1.87 12.07 -6.93
C LEU A 31 0.92 10.93 -6.53
N ILE A 32 1.30 10.09 -5.57
CA ILE A 32 0.47 8.97 -5.12
C ILE A 32 -0.81 9.47 -4.44
N GLU A 33 -0.72 10.50 -3.61
CA GLU A 33 -1.90 11.13 -2.98
C GLU A 33 -2.82 11.75 -4.03
N LYS A 34 -2.27 12.42 -5.06
CA LYS A 34 -3.07 12.92 -6.18
C LYS A 34 -3.78 11.79 -6.91
N MET A 35 -3.07 10.71 -7.24
CA MET A 35 -3.66 9.53 -7.87
C MET A 35 -4.77 8.93 -7.00
N ALA A 36 -4.54 8.79 -5.70
CA ALA A 36 -5.53 8.29 -4.76
C ALA A 36 -6.79 9.17 -4.74
N SER A 37 -6.64 10.50 -4.80
CA SER A 37 -7.77 11.45 -4.81
C SER A 37 -8.66 11.37 -6.06
N VAL A 38 -8.10 10.94 -7.20
CA VAL A 38 -8.82 10.81 -8.48
C VAL A 38 -9.14 9.36 -8.85
N ALA A 39 -8.71 8.41 -8.02
CA ALA A 39 -8.96 6.99 -8.25
C ALA A 39 -10.47 6.71 -8.17
N ARG A 40 -10.93 5.85 -9.08
CA ARG A 40 -12.30 5.35 -9.11
C ARG A 40 -12.27 3.85 -9.38
N PRO A 41 -13.22 3.07 -8.82
CA PRO A 41 -13.28 1.63 -9.04
C PRO A 41 -13.33 1.29 -10.54
N ASN A 42 -12.52 0.32 -10.96
CA ASN A 42 -12.38 -0.13 -12.36
C ASN A 42 -11.91 0.94 -13.35
N GLN A 43 -11.40 2.08 -12.89
CA GLN A 43 -10.89 3.17 -13.76
C GLN A 43 -9.38 3.34 -13.64
N GLY A 44 -8.66 2.23 -13.43
CA GLY A 44 -7.20 2.21 -13.41
C GLY A 44 -6.58 2.60 -12.06
N GLY A 45 -7.29 2.46 -10.94
CA GLY A 45 -6.72 2.68 -9.61
C GLY A 45 -5.50 1.78 -9.35
N ALA A 46 -5.51 0.57 -9.91
CA ALA A 46 -4.36 -0.33 -9.87
C ALA A 46 -3.06 0.23 -10.51
N ARG A 47 -3.14 1.30 -11.32
CA ARG A 47 -1.95 1.96 -11.89
C ARG A 47 -1.04 2.56 -10.82
N ILE A 48 -1.57 2.84 -9.63
CA ILE A 48 -0.77 3.25 -8.47
C ILE A 48 0.32 2.19 -8.17
N LEU A 49 0.06 0.90 -8.39
CA LEU A 49 1.06 -0.15 -8.16
C LEU A 49 2.30 0.00 -9.04
N ALA A 50 2.15 0.42 -10.30
CA ALA A 50 3.28 0.65 -11.18
C ALA A 50 4.12 1.86 -10.73
N VAL A 51 3.47 2.91 -10.22
CA VAL A 51 4.17 4.07 -9.65
C VAL A 51 4.92 3.65 -8.37
N LEU A 52 4.28 2.87 -7.50
CA LEU A 52 4.92 2.31 -6.31
C LEU A 52 6.12 1.43 -6.67
N ALA A 53 6.04 0.64 -7.74
CA ALA A 53 7.17 -0.17 -8.20
C ALA A 53 8.38 0.66 -8.61
N LYS A 54 8.18 1.89 -9.13
CA LYS A 54 9.27 2.82 -9.49
C LYS A 54 9.98 3.45 -8.29
N LEU A 55 9.41 3.31 -7.09
CA LEU A 55 10.09 3.72 -5.87
C LEU A 55 11.26 2.79 -5.56
N ASP A 56 11.26 1.54 -6.04
CA ASP A 56 12.39 0.64 -5.81
C ASP A 56 13.67 1.22 -6.42
N GLY A 57 14.76 1.20 -5.63
CA GLY A 57 16.05 1.73 -6.05
C GLY A 57 16.19 3.26 -6.02
N GLN A 58 15.24 4.01 -5.47
CA GLN A 58 15.45 5.44 -5.23
C GLN A 58 16.48 5.67 -4.10
N ASP A 59 17.38 6.62 -4.29
CA ASP A 59 18.49 6.89 -3.36
C ASP A 59 18.05 7.33 -1.96
N TRP A 60 16.83 7.87 -1.84
CA TRP A 60 16.25 8.30 -0.57
C TRP A 60 15.53 7.16 0.19
N LEU A 61 15.46 5.95 -0.38
CA LEU A 61 14.95 4.76 0.31
C LEU A 61 16.10 3.95 0.92
N ASP A 62 16.12 3.90 2.24
CA ASP A 62 17.06 3.06 2.98
C ASP A 62 16.56 1.63 3.09
N GLY A 63 16.99 0.77 2.17
CA GLY A 63 16.71 -0.67 2.18
C GLY A 63 15.72 -1.14 1.11
N ARG A 64 15.10 -2.31 1.35
CA ARG A 64 14.26 -2.96 0.34
C ARG A 64 12.81 -2.48 0.40
N LEU A 65 12.24 -2.08 -0.74
CA LEU A 65 10.85 -1.67 -0.81
C LEU A 65 9.88 -2.81 -0.49
N ARG A 66 8.93 -2.52 0.40
CA ARG A 66 7.79 -3.38 0.75
C ARG A 66 6.51 -2.56 0.72
N VAL A 67 5.51 -3.05 0.00
CA VAL A 67 4.18 -2.45 -0.05
C VAL A 67 3.20 -3.41 0.59
N GLU A 68 2.49 -2.94 1.60
CA GLU A 68 1.40 -3.66 2.22
C GLU A 68 0.08 -2.98 1.87
N ILE A 69 -0.88 -3.78 1.43
CA ILE A 69 -2.18 -3.27 0.98
C ILE A 69 -3.24 -3.99 1.80
N GLY A 70 -3.85 -3.27 2.73
CA GLY A 70 -5.05 -3.71 3.42
C GLY A 70 -6.29 -3.16 2.73
N GLY A 71 -7.47 -3.67 3.08
CA GLY A 71 -8.71 -3.09 2.58
C GLY A 71 -9.88 -4.05 2.59
N ASP A 72 -10.99 -3.54 2.10
CA ASP A 72 -12.26 -4.25 1.95
C ASP A 72 -12.76 -4.14 0.48
N SER A 73 -14.08 -4.25 0.29
CA SER A 73 -14.75 -4.16 -1.00
C SER A 73 -14.84 -2.74 -1.58
N GLU A 74 -14.55 -1.70 -0.80
CA GLU A 74 -14.74 -0.31 -1.21
C GLU A 74 -13.43 0.46 -1.22
N VAL A 75 -12.62 0.31 -0.16
CA VAL A 75 -11.41 1.09 0.05
C VAL A 75 -10.23 0.17 0.33
N CYS A 76 -9.08 0.52 -0.24
CA CYS A 76 -7.81 -0.08 0.12
C CYS A 76 -6.88 0.96 0.76
N VAL A 77 -5.96 0.45 1.54
CA VAL A 77 -5.10 1.19 2.45
C VAL A 77 -3.67 0.78 2.13
N LEU A 78 -2.88 1.74 1.66
CA LEU A 78 -1.51 1.54 1.20
C LEU A 78 -0.53 1.93 2.31
N ASP A 79 0.24 0.95 2.76
CA ASP A 79 1.41 1.13 3.61
C ASP A 79 2.67 0.86 2.80
N VAL A 80 3.50 1.90 2.64
CA VAL A 80 4.80 1.78 1.97
C VAL A 80 5.87 1.75 3.04
N LEU A 81 6.63 0.66 3.08
CA LEU A 81 7.67 0.40 4.05
C LEU A 81 9.00 0.11 3.36
N THR A 82 10.09 0.35 4.09
CA THR A 82 11.42 -0.09 3.72
C THR A 82 11.92 -1.11 4.72
N GLN A 83 12.34 -2.28 4.23
CA GLN A 83 12.92 -3.33 5.06
C GLN A 83 14.42 -3.09 5.24
N LEU A 84 14.83 -2.89 6.49
CA LEU A 84 16.22 -2.61 6.87
C LEU A 84 17.04 -3.89 7.14
N GLY A 85 16.38 -5.06 7.16
CA GLY A 85 16.96 -6.33 7.59
C GLY A 85 16.64 -6.65 9.05
N GLY A 86 17.00 -7.85 9.52
CA GLY A 86 16.77 -8.26 10.92
C GLY A 86 15.30 -8.29 11.38
N GLY A 87 14.35 -8.31 10.44
CA GLY A 87 12.92 -8.18 10.74
C GLY A 87 12.43 -6.75 10.98
N PHE A 88 13.32 -5.76 10.90
CA PHE A 88 12.97 -4.35 11.02
C PHE A 88 12.42 -3.81 9.70
N ALA A 89 11.37 -3.00 9.81
CA ALA A 89 10.80 -2.24 8.72
C ALA A 89 10.44 -0.85 9.21
N GLU A 90 10.75 0.15 8.40
CA GLU A 90 10.37 1.54 8.64
C GLU A 90 9.28 1.94 7.64
N ARG A 91 8.33 2.75 8.09
CA ARG A 91 7.30 3.29 7.21
C ARG A 91 7.85 4.51 6.47
N VAL A 92 7.75 4.52 5.15
CA VAL A 92 8.26 5.61 4.30
C VAL A 92 7.46 6.89 4.53
N TRP A 93 6.13 6.80 4.51
CA TRP A 93 5.21 7.93 4.73
C TRP A 93 3.92 7.45 5.40
N PRO A 94 3.10 8.36 5.95
CA PRO A 94 1.77 8.03 6.45
C PRO A 94 0.97 7.21 5.43
N THR A 95 0.10 6.37 5.98
CA THR A 95 -0.76 5.47 5.20
C THR A 95 -1.67 6.26 4.26
N ILE A 96 -1.86 5.76 3.04
CA ILE A 96 -2.69 6.42 2.02
C ILE A 96 -3.91 5.55 1.74
N ALA A 97 -5.11 6.11 1.92
CA ALA A 97 -6.36 5.45 1.54
C ALA A 97 -6.68 5.70 0.06
N VAL A 98 -7.11 4.66 -0.65
CA VAL A 98 -7.49 4.72 -2.06
C VAL A 98 -8.90 4.16 -2.22
N PRO A 99 -9.84 4.89 -2.85
CA PRO A 99 -11.23 4.47 -3.03
C PRO A 99 -11.38 3.41 -4.14
N VAL A 100 -10.66 2.29 -4.00
CA VAL A 100 -10.76 1.10 -4.84
C VAL A 100 -10.69 -0.15 -3.97
N SER A 101 -11.43 -1.18 -4.36
CA SER A 101 -11.48 -2.45 -3.62
C SER A 101 -10.11 -3.16 -3.60
N LEU A 102 -9.84 -3.90 -2.53
CA LEU A 102 -8.67 -4.77 -2.46
C LEU A 102 -8.68 -5.84 -3.57
N ASP A 103 -9.86 -6.30 -3.99
CA ASP A 103 -10.00 -7.30 -5.04
C ASP A 103 -9.60 -6.77 -6.42
N GLU A 104 -9.85 -5.49 -6.72
CA GLU A 104 -9.36 -4.84 -7.94
C GLU A 104 -7.83 -4.86 -7.99
N ILE A 105 -7.19 -4.48 -6.88
CA ILE A 105 -5.73 -4.51 -6.74
C ILE A 105 -5.19 -5.94 -6.87
N ARG A 106 -5.80 -6.90 -6.16
CA ARG A 106 -5.43 -8.33 -6.22
C ARG A 106 -5.52 -8.85 -7.65
N ARG A 107 -6.59 -8.52 -8.36
CA ARG A 107 -6.80 -8.92 -9.75
C ARG A 107 -5.72 -8.33 -10.66
N ALA A 108 -5.39 -7.06 -10.51
CA ALA A 108 -4.34 -6.42 -11.30
C ALA A 108 -2.97 -7.07 -11.10
N VAL A 109 -2.59 -7.36 -9.85
CA VAL A 109 -1.34 -8.07 -9.51
C VAL A 109 -1.26 -9.44 -10.21
N LYS A 110 -2.37 -10.20 -10.21
CA LYS A 110 -2.42 -11.54 -10.83
C LYS A 110 -2.45 -11.50 -12.36
N MET A 111 -3.19 -10.55 -12.93
CA MET A 111 -3.37 -10.45 -14.38
C MET A 111 -2.16 -9.83 -15.08
N GLN A 112 -1.47 -8.89 -14.43
CA GLN A 112 -0.38 -8.13 -15.05
C GLN A 112 0.84 -8.01 -14.11
N PRO A 113 1.46 -9.14 -13.68
CA PRO A 113 2.59 -9.10 -12.76
C PRO A 113 3.81 -8.35 -13.34
N LYS A 114 3.98 -8.35 -14.66
CA LYS A 114 5.05 -7.62 -15.34
C LYS A 114 4.96 -6.10 -15.17
N PHE A 115 3.75 -5.58 -14.96
CA PHE A 115 3.51 -4.13 -14.84
C PHE A 115 3.96 -3.56 -13.49
N ILE A 116 4.09 -4.42 -12.48
CA ILE A 116 4.47 -4.03 -11.12
C ILE A 116 5.91 -4.42 -10.78
N LEU A 117 6.69 -4.93 -11.74
CA LEU A 117 8.10 -5.22 -11.50
C LEU A 117 8.85 -3.93 -11.12
N PRO A 118 9.75 -3.99 -10.12
CA PRO A 118 10.33 -5.19 -9.50
C PRO A 118 9.59 -5.75 -8.27
N LEU A 119 8.38 -5.27 -7.95
CA LEU A 119 7.59 -5.77 -6.83
C LEU A 119 7.03 -7.17 -7.12
N LEU A 120 7.28 -8.10 -6.21
CA LEU A 120 6.78 -9.47 -6.26
C LEU A 120 5.75 -9.70 -5.16
N LEU A 121 4.69 -10.44 -5.49
CA LEU A 121 3.67 -10.85 -4.53
C LEU A 121 4.25 -11.88 -3.53
N LYS A 122 4.38 -11.48 -2.27
CA LYS A 122 4.91 -12.31 -1.18
C LYS A 122 3.80 -12.98 -0.37
N HIS A 123 2.72 -12.26 -0.09
CA HIS A 123 1.55 -12.79 0.60
C HIS A 123 0.26 -12.32 -0.06
N ASP A 124 -0.68 -13.26 -0.27
CA ASP A 124 -2.06 -13.00 -0.69
C ASP A 124 -3.00 -13.56 0.37
N ARG A 125 -3.56 -12.68 1.20
CA ARG A 125 -4.55 -13.00 2.25
C ARG A 125 -5.85 -12.27 1.92
N PRO A 126 -7.02 -12.76 2.36
CA PRO A 126 -8.32 -12.16 2.04
C PRO A 126 -8.40 -10.66 2.29
N THR A 127 -7.81 -10.18 3.41
CA THR A 127 -7.83 -8.78 3.84
C THR A 127 -6.50 -8.04 3.64
N ARG A 128 -5.47 -8.71 3.07
CA ARG A 128 -4.13 -8.13 2.95
C ARG A 128 -3.31 -8.70 1.81
N LEU A 129 -2.70 -7.83 1.02
CA LEU A 129 -1.63 -8.16 0.07
C LEU A 129 -0.30 -7.63 0.58
N VAL A 130 0.77 -8.37 0.35
CA VAL A 130 2.14 -7.92 0.62
C VAL A 130 2.97 -8.10 -0.64
N LEU A 131 3.48 -6.99 -1.15
CA LEU A 131 4.41 -6.93 -2.26
C LEU A 131 5.80 -6.57 -1.74
N THR A 132 6.85 -7.17 -2.28
CA THR A 132 8.23 -6.91 -1.86
C THR A 132 9.12 -6.88 -3.08
N ALA A 133 10.03 -5.91 -3.16
CA ALA A 133 10.98 -5.85 -4.26
C ALA A 133 11.87 -7.11 -4.28
N ALA A 134 12.12 -7.61 -5.50
CA ALA A 134 13.02 -8.74 -5.69
C ALA A 134 14.47 -8.41 -5.31
N SER A 135 14.86 -7.15 -5.52
CA SER A 135 16.22 -6.67 -5.31
C SER A 135 16.64 -6.80 -3.84
N ASP A 136 17.75 -7.49 -3.61
CA ASP A 136 18.46 -7.50 -2.34
C ASP A 136 19.45 -6.33 -2.30
N GLN A 137 18.96 -5.12 -2.61
CA GLN A 137 19.81 -3.94 -2.58
C GLN A 137 20.11 -3.64 -1.11
N ARG A 138 21.29 -4.06 -0.65
CA ARG A 138 21.90 -3.56 0.59
C ARG A 138 22.26 -2.10 0.39
N SER A 139 21.28 -1.22 0.50
CA SER A 139 21.48 0.24 0.54
C SER A 139 21.76 0.73 1.96
N SER A 140 22.43 -0.09 2.79
CA SER A 140 23.07 0.43 4.01
C SER A 140 24.42 0.98 3.57
N SER A 141 24.46 2.26 3.20
CA SER A 141 25.68 2.95 2.80
C SER A 141 26.67 3.16 3.95
N LEU A 142 26.20 3.00 5.19
CA LEU A 142 27.03 3.16 6.38
C LEU A 142 27.52 1.79 6.86
N PRO A 143 28.84 1.56 6.95
CA PRO A 143 29.35 0.42 7.70
C PRO A 143 28.83 0.52 9.14
N PRO A 144 28.50 -0.61 9.79
CA PRO A 144 28.07 -0.58 11.18
C PRO A 144 29.11 0.20 12.00
N PRO A 145 28.70 1.19 12.82
CA PRO A 145 29.65 1.95 13.62
C PRO A 145 30.43 0.98 14.49
N ILE A 146 31.76 1.09 14.47
CA ILE A 146 32.63 0.32 15.36
C ILE A 146 32.33 0.81 16.78
N ILE A 147 31.58 0.02 17.53
CA ILE A 147 31.35 0.27 18.95
C ILE A 147 32.63 -0.18 19.66
N HIS A 148 33.48 0.77 20.01
CA HIS A 148 34.57 0.52 20.95
C HIS A 148 33.96 0.33 22.34
N VAL A 149 33.66 -0.92 22.69
CA VAL A 149 33.31 -1.29 24.06
C VAL A 149 34.60 -1.18 24.87
N GLY A 150 34.80 -0.05 25.55
CA GLY A 150 35.88 0.06 26.53
C GLY A 150 35.66 -0.92 27.68
N ASP A 151 36.72 -1.52 28.21
CA ASP A 151 36.66 -2.53 29.29
C ASP A 151 35.90 -2.07 30.55
N ALA A 152 35.71 -0.76 30.73
CA ALA A 152 34.92 -0.20 31.83
C ALA A 152 33.40 -0.39 31.69
N ALA A 153 32.88 -0.70 30.49
CA ALA A 153 31.45 -0.85 30.23
C ALA A 153 30.89 -2.25 30.54
N ILE A 154 31.75 -3.24 30.83
CA ILE A 154 31.37 -4.59 31.24
C ILE A 154 31.35 -4.66 32.78
N THR A 155 30.54 -3.81 33.41
CA THR A 155 30.16 -3.98 34.82
C THR A 155 28.68 -4.27 34.91
N TRP A 156 28.29 -5.42 34.36
CA TRP A 156 27.04 -6.06 34.74
C TRP A 156 27.13 -6.45 36.23
N GLY A 157 26.50 -5.65 37.09
CA GLY A 157 26.07 -6.14 38.41
C GLY A 157 26.82 -5.66 39.66
N GLN A 158 27.65 -4.61 39.62
CA GLN A 158 28.11 -3.98 40.87
C GLN A 158 27.30 -2.72 41.16
N ARG A 159 26.17 -2.92 41.84
CA ARG A 159 25.46 -1.84 42.54
C ARG A 159 26.41 -1.34 43.65
N PRO A 160 26.81 -0.06 43.67
CA PRO A 160 27.67 0.43 44.74
C PRO A 160 26.97 0.21 46.10
N PRO A 161 27.66 -0.35 47.11
CA PRO A 161 27.08 -0.50 48.44
C PRO A 161 26.88 0.89 49.05
N GLY A 162 25.61 1.30 49.22
CA GLY A 162 25.28 2.50 50.00
C GLY A 162 24.18 3.40 49.44
N SER A 163 23.70 3.21 48.22
CA SER A 163 22.60 4.03 47.68
C SER A 163 21.23 3.44 48.05
N ILE A 164 20.72 3.86 49.21
CA ILE A 164 19.31 3.73 49.58
C ILE A 164 18.49 4.50 48.53
N PRO A 165 17.50 3.89 47.86
CA PRO A 165 16.59 4.66 47.01
C PRO A 165 15.76 5.58 47.91
N THR A 166 15.98 6.89 47.79
CA THR A 166 15.04 7.88 48.31
C THR A 166 13.70 7.63 47.63
N PRO A 167 12.60 7.35 48.36
CA PRO A 167 11.30 7.26 47.75
C PRO A 167 10.96 8.63 47.14
N LEU A 168 10.82 8.67 45.81
CA LEU A 168 10.23 9.80 45.11
C LEU A 168 8.76 9.87 45.56
N VAL A 169 8.50 10.71 46.56
CA VAL A 169 7.15 11.15 46.88
C VAL A 169 6.62 11.87 45.64
N PRO A 170 5.56 11.37 44.97
CA PRO A 170 4.94 12.09 43.89
C PRO A 170 4.39 13.39 44.48
N LYS A 171 4.92 14.52 44.05
CA LYS A 171 4.32 15.82 44.33
C LYS A 171 3.06 15.89 43.49
N ILE A 172 1.94 15.40 44.05
CA ILE A 172 0.61 15.58 43.48
C ILE A 172 0.32 17.07 43.62
N GLU A 173 0.67 17.82 42.59
CA GLU A 173 0.20 19.19 42.41
C GLU A 173 -1.29 19.08 42.12
N MET A 174 -2.09 19.37 43.15
CA MET A 174 -3.54 19.44 43.07
C MET A 174 -3.93 20.44 41.99
N ALA A 175 -4.34 19.92 40.83
CA ALA A 175 -5.03 20.72 39.83
C ALA A 175 -6.31 21.31 40.46
N PRO A 176 -6.60 22.61 40.24
CA PRO A 176 -7.83 23.21 40.72
C PRO A 176 -9.07 22.58 40.06
N PRO A 177 -10.18 22.41 40.78
CA PRO A 177 -11.40 21.85 40.21
C PRO A 177 -11.99 22.84 39.21
N ARG A 178 -12.00 22.51 37.91
CA ARG A 178 -12.74 23.25 36.90
C ARG A 178 -13.87 22.43 36.29
N GLN A 179 -15.03 22.63 36.91
CA GLN A 179 -16.32 22.93 36.28
C GLN A 179 -16.76 22.00 35.15
N THR A 180 -17.62 21.06 35.52
CA THR A 180 -18.55 20.39 34.61
C THR A 180 -19.37 21.43 33.83
N PRO A 181 -19.36 21.41 32.49
CA PRO A 181 -20.32 22.18 31.71
C PRO A 181 -21.75 21.65 31.96
N PRO A 182 -22.76 22.53 31.91
CA PRO A 182 -24.15 22.13 32.08
C PRO A 182 -24.56 21.15 31.00
N SER A 183 -25.27 20.10 31.45
CA SER A 183 -25.96 19.10 30.65
C SER A 183 -26.89 19.80 29.64
N ALA A 184 -26.40 19.96 28.41
CA ALA A 184 -27.21 20.36 27.28
C ALA A 184 -27.95 19.13 26.76
N ALA A 185 -29.27 19.27 26.75
CA ALA A 185 -30.28 18.32 26.32
C ALA A 185 -29.87 17.38 25.17
N SER A 186 -30.19 16.10 25.36
CA SER A 186 -30.17 15.07 24.34
C SER A 186 -30.84 15.54 23.04
N PRO A 187 -30.15 15.51 21.88
CA PRO A 187 -30.83 15.57 20.61
C PRO A 187 -31.67 14.29 20.45
N ARG A 188 -32.97 14.49 20.33
CA ARG A 188 -33.96 13.44 20.05
C ARG A 188 -33.56 12.72 18.78
N SER A 189 -33.53 11.39 18.85
CA SER A 189 -33.38 10.50 17.71
C SER A 189 -34.37 10.87 16.60
N PRO A 190 -33.94 11.07 15.34
CA PRO A 190 -34.87 11.21 14.24
C PRO A 190 -35.60 9.89 14.02
N THR A 191 -36.93 9.97 14.05
CA THR A 191 -37.89 8.93 13.68
C THR A 191 -37.49 8.29 12.35
N PRO A 192 -37.39 6.94 12.25
CA PRO A 192 -37.18 6.28 10.98
C PRO A 192 -38.43 6.47 10.09
N ALA A 193 -38.21 6.96 8.87
CA ALA A 193 -39.24 7.09 7.86
C ALA A 193 -39.88 5.71 7.52
N PRO A 194 -41.19 5.66 7.22
CA PRO A 194 -41.85 4.44 6.80
C PRO A 194 -41.27 3.91 5.48
N ARG A 195 -40.87 2.62 5.48
CA ARG A 195 -40.43 1.91 4.26
C ARG A 195 -41.55 1.95 3.20
N PRO A 196 -41.27 2.38 1.96
CA PRO A 196 -42.17 2.11 0.85
C PRO A 196 -42.26 0.60 0.62
N ALA A 197 -43.49 0.11 0.43
CA ALA A 197 -43.79 -1.28 0.15
C ALA A 197 -43.04 -1.76 -1.09
N VAL A 198 -42.13 -2.72 -0.92
CA VAL A 198 -41.47 -3.39 -2.04
C VAL A 198 -42.51 -4.26 -2.72
N ARG A 199 -42.84 -3.81 -3.93
CA ARG A 199 -43.64 -4.43 -4.97
C ARG A 199 -43.16 -5.86 -5.23
N ALA A 200 -44.11 -6.77 -5.37
CA ALA A 200 -43.90 -8.20 -5.60
C ALA A 200 -42.96 -8.48 -6.81
N PRO A 201 -42.20 -9.60 -6.77
CA PRO A 201 -41.40 -10.05 -7.90
C PRO A 201 -42.30 -10.44 -9.09
N ILE A 202 -41.98 -9.90 -10.26
CA ILE A 202 -42.51 -10.37 -11.54
C ILE A 202 -41.87 -11.74 -11.81
N PRO A 203 -42.63 -12.83 -12.01
CA PRO A 203 -42.06 -14.09 -12.46
C PRO A 203 -41.52 -13.91 -13.89
N SER A 204 -40.22 -14.11 -14.04
CA SER A 204 -39.56 -14.20 -15.35
C SER A 204 -39.97 -15.51 -16.01
N PRO A 205 -40.44 -15.51 -17.26
CA PRO A 205 -40.79 -16.74 -17.95
C PRO A 205 -39.54 -17.58 -18.18
N ALA A 206 -39.72 -18.87 -17.91
CA ALA A 206 -38.87 -19.95 -18.32
C ALA A 206 -38.76 -20.01 -19.86
N ASP A 207 -37.83 -20.86 -20.29
CA ASP A 207 -37.73 -21.49 -21.61
C ASP A 207 -36.88 -20.77 -22.66
N GLY A 208 -35.67 -21.29 -22.78
CA GLY A 208 -34.76 -21.10 -23.90
C GLY A 208 -33.68 -22.17 -23.86
N LYS A 209 -34.14 -23.44 -23.92
CA LYS A 209 -33.31 -24.58 -24.31
C LYS A 209 -32.77 -24.35 -25.73
N ASP A 210 -31.71 -25.09 -26.03
CA ASP A 210 -31.22 -25.40 -27.37
C ASP A 210 -30.33 -24.35 -28.02
N ASN A 211 -29.01 -24.52 -27.84
CA ASN A 211 -28.16 -24.72 -29.00
C ASN A 211 -26.94 -25.55 -28.61
N ALA A 212 -27.09 -26.85 -28.87
CA ALA A 212 -25.99 -27.76 -29.12
C ALA A 212 -25.36 -27.44 -30.49
N ASP A 213 -24.14 -27.92 -30.64
CA ASP A 213 -23.46 -28.25 -31.89
C ASP A 213 -22.83 -27.13 -32.72
N PHE A 214 -21.74 -27.54 -33.40
CA PHE A 214 -20.97 -26.84 -34.45
C PHE A 214 -19.90 -25.85 -33.92
N ILE A 215 -18.59 -26.02 -34.10
CA ILE A 215 -17.81 -26.56 -35.24
C ILE A 215 -16.44 -27.10 -34.77
N ASP A 216 -16.07 -28.27 -35.27
CA ASP A 216 -14.72 -28.86 -35.35
C ASP A 216 -13.79 -28.06 -36.30
N ASP A 217 -12.49 -28.32 -36.18
CA ASP A 217 -11.50 -28.15 -37.26
C ASP A 217 -11.04 -26.71 -37.60
N GLU A 218 -9.80 -26.37 -37.23
CA GLU A 218 -8.70 -26.54 -38.20
C GLU A 218 -7.33 -26.20 -37.59
N ALA A 219 -6.37 -27.04 -37.94
CA ALA A 219 -4.97 -26.94 -37.61
C ALA A 219 -4.29 -25.73 -38.29
N VAL A 220 -3.64 -24.86 -37.50
CA VAL A 220 -2.67 -23.90 -38.05
C VAL A 220 -1.25 -24.36 -37.72
N THR A 221 -0.76 -25.18 -38.63
CA THR A 221 0.65 -25.58 -38.78
C THR A 221 1.44 -24.41 -39.39
N LEU A 222 1.97 -23.49 -38.57
CA LEU A 222 2.80 -22.39 -39.08
C LEU A 222 4.30 -22.71 -38.97
N ARG A 223 4.72 -23.40 -40.04
CA ARG A 223 6.02 -23.45 -40.71
C ARG A 223 7.21 -22.74 -40.06
N ARG A 224 8.24 -23.56 -39.82
CA ARG A 224 9.68 -23.25 -39.94
C ARG A 224 9.96 -22.24 -41.08
N ARG A 225 10.78 -21.23 -40.78
CA ARG A 225 11.72 -20.65 -41.75
C ARG A 225 13.10 -20.66 -41.11
N ASP A 226 13.90 -21.59 -41.59
CA ASP A 226 15.36 -21.53 -41.63
C ASP A 226 15.82 -20.36 -42.52
N ASP A 227 17.13 -20.11 -42.42
CA ASP A 227 18.03 -19.42 -43.36
C ASP A 227 18.16 -17.89 -43.27
N THR A 228 19.27 -17.41 -42.71
CA THR A 228 20.54 -17.34 -43.48
C THR A 228 21.74 -16.88 -42.64
N PRO A 229 22.96 -17.36 -42.94
CA PRO A 229 24.23 -16.84 -42.39
C PRO A 229 24.85 -15.80 -43.33
N LYS A 230 25.64 -14.85 -42.80
CA LYS A 230 26.77 -14.30 -43.56
C LYS A 230 27.83 -13.65 -42.65
N LYS A 231 29.04 -14.15 -42.85
CA LYS A 231 30.32 -13.65 -42.34
C LYS A 231 30.59 -12.23 -42.86
N GLY A 232 31.24 -11.44 -42.00
CA GLY A 232 32.16 -10.36 -42.33
C GLY A 232 33.31 -10.48 -41.34
#